data_AF-A0A7V9UR85-F1
#
_entry.id   AF-A0A7V9UR85-F1
#
_cell.length_a   1.000
_cell.length_b   1.000
_cell.length_c   1.000
_cell.angle_alpha   90.00
_cell.angle_beta   90.00
_cell.angle_gamma   90.00
#
_symmetry.space_group_name_H-M   'P 1'
#
loop_
_entity.id
_entity.type
_entity.pdbx_description
1 polymer ?
#
loop_
_entity_poly.entity_id
_entity_poly.type
_entity_poly.pdbx_seq_one_letter_code
_entity_poly.pdbx_strand_id
1 'polypeptide(L)'
;MRLVKVLLLTLIVGCFLSGCGKSGSGNDSGTGAGARSILATIETYKAPAPEGEMPGVGETYDARKSGNLPLPPTLTDTFIADIWQRMSMDLKLQGITKNHVSEDNVKQALNVYVERGWKDIAGYRPWTHSSFIKSLSPQDRETLAKEVVKYIETNGVKDVE
;
A
#
# COMPACT_ATOMS: atom_id res chain seq x y z
N MET A 1 42.61 -12.30 34.54
CA MET A 1 43.64 -11.25 34.45
C MET A 1 43.54 -10.58 33.08
N ARG A 2 43.35 -9.25 33.06
CA ARG A 2 43.71 -8.27 32.01
C ARG A 2 43.02 -8.46 30.63
N LEU A 3 42.45 -7.46 29.96
CA LEU A 3 42.61 -6.01 30.06
C LEU A 3 41.37 -5.34 29.45
N VAL A 4 40.82 -4.37 30.20
CA VAL A 4 39.87 -3.37 29.72
C VAL A 4 40.56 -2.49 28.67
N LYS A 5 39.90 -2.22 27.53
CA LYS A 5 40.24 -1.09 26.66
C LYS A 5 39.03 -0.19 26.51
N VAL A 6 38.96 0.77 27.43
CA VAL A 6 38.25 2.03 27.29
C VAL A 6 38.94 2.81 26.16
N LEU A 7 38.16 3.27 25.18
CA LEU A 7 38.57 4.40 24.34
C LEU A 7 37.52 5.50 24.50
N LEU A 8 38.03 6.64 24.94
CA LEU A 8 37.34 7.88 25.31
C LEU A 8 37.66 8.92 24.22
N LEU A 9 36.89 10.01 24.19
CA LEU A 9 37.07 11.27 23.43
C LEU A 9 36.66 11.22 21.94
N THR A 10 35.97 12.22 21.37
CA THR A 10 35.90 13.64 21.73
C THR A 10 34.66 14.32 21.14
N LEU A 11 34.12 15.23 21.94
CA LEU A 11 33.11 16.26 21.66
C LEU A 11 33.58 17.20 20.52
N ILE A 12 32.74 17.50 19.53
CA ILE A 12 32.89 18.71 18.70
C ILE A 12 31.61 19.53 18.81
N VAL A 13 31.73 20.61 19.56
CA VAL A 13 30.81 21.74 19.59
C VAL A 13 31.13 22.63 18.38
N GLY A 14 30.14 22.90 17.55
CA GLY A 14 30.23 23.85 16.46
C GLY A 14 28.98 24.73 16.41
N CYS A 15 28.98 25.83 17.17
CA CYS A 15 28.06 26.93 16.97
C CYS A 15 28.43 27.67 15.69
N PHE A 16 27.54 27.71 14.71
CA PHE A 16 27.54 28.75 13.68
C PHE A 16 26.23 29.54 13.77
N LEU A 17 26.36 30.76 14.29
CA LEU A 17 25.40 31.84 14.17
C LEU A 17 25.45 32.39 12.75
N SER A 18 24.30 32.64 12.13
CA SER A 18 23.92 33.91 11.45
C SER A 18 22.85 33.68 10.38
N GLY A 19 21.78 34.46 10.44
CA GLY A 19 20.92 34.67 9.27
C GLY A 19 19.43 34.82 9.56
N CYS A 20 19.03 35.87 10.28
CA CYS A 20 17.64 36.34 10.30
C CYS A 20 17.45 37.29 9.09
N GLY A 21 16.55 36.95 8.17
CA GLY A 21 16.39 37.68 6.90
C GLY A 21 14.99 37.56 6.30
N LYS A 22 14.09 38.46 6.76
CA LYS A 22 13.02 39.18 6.05
C LYS A 22 11.98 38.42 5.19
N SER A 23 10.73 38.63 5.58
CA SER A 23 9.49 38.37 4.83
C SER A 23 9.52 38.85 3.38
N GLY A 24 9.06 37.97 2.49
CA GLY A 24 8.45 38.32 1.21
C GLY A 24 7.06 37.67 1.17
N SER A 25 6.02 38.51 1.19
CA SER A 25 4.62 38.15 0.98
C SER A 25 4.24 38.53 -0.46
N GLY A 26 3.41 37.72 -1.11
CA GLY A 26 2.81 38.00 -2.42
C GLY A 26 3.19 36.94 -3.46
N ASN A 27 2.39 35.88 -3.60
CA ASN A 27 1.18 35.76 -4.43
C ASN A 27 1.48 35.26 -5.86
N ASP A 28 1.20 33.97 -5.99
CA ASP A 28 0.16 33.42 -6.85
C ASP A 28 0.54 32.70 -8.16
N SER A 29 -0.15 31.57 -8.31
CA SER A 29 -0.61 30.96 -9.55
C SER A 29 0.41 30.24 -10.45
N GLY A 30 0.49 28.92 -10.27
CA GLY A 30 1.12 28.00 -11.21
C GLY A 30 0.69 26.55 -11.00
N THR A 31 -0.62 26.29 -11.03
CA THR A 31 -1.29 25.02 -11.37
C THR A 31 -0.52 23.75 -11.03
N GLY A 32 -0.58 23.33 -9.76
CA GLY A 32 -0.24 21.97 -9.37
C GLY A 32 -1.17 21.00 -10.10
N ALA A 33 -0.65 20.32 -11.12
CA ALA A 33 -1.31 19.17 -11.71
C ALA A 33 -1.61 18.20 -10.55
N GLY A 34 -2.89 18.06 -10.18
CA GLY A 34 -3.30 17.23 -9.05
C GLY A 34 -2.66 15.86 -9.19
N ALA A 35 -1.81 15.50 -8.24
CA ALA A 35 -1.14 14.20 -8.24
C ALA A 35 -2.23 13.12 -8.36
N ARG A 36 -2.19 12.37 -9.47
CA ARG A 36 -3.18 11.32 -9.76
C ARG A 36 -3.08 10.28 -8.63
N SER A 37 -4.19 10.01 -7.94
CA SER A 37 -4.26 8.99 -6.89
C SER A 37 -3.78 7.65 -7.43
N ILE A 38 -2.88 6.99 -6.69
CA ILE A 38 -2.34 5.68 -7.06
C ILE A 38 -3.44 4.63 -6.96
N LEU A 39 -4.23 4.65 -5.89
CA LEU A 39 -5.35 3.75 -5.68
C LEU A 39 -6.31 3.80 -6.87
N ALA A 40 -6.66 5.00 -7.35
CA ALA A 40 -7.57 5.16 -8.49
C ALA A 40 -7.02 4.55 -9.80
N THR A 41 -5.70 4.36 -9.94
CA THR A 41 -5.14 3.76 -11.15
C THR A 41 -5.50 2.27 -11.32
N ILE A 42 -5.90 1.60 -10.23
CA ILE A 42 -6.25 0.17 -10.26
C ILE A 42 -7.40 -0.14 -11.23
N GLU A 43 -8.33 0.79 -11.41
CA GLU A 43 -9.48 0.65 -12.32
C GLU A 43 -9.05 0.47 -13.78
N THR A 44 -7.88 1.00 -14.13
CA THR A 44 -7.35 0.98 -15.49
C THR A 44 -6.11 0.10 -15.62
N TYR A 45 -5.63 -0.47 -14.52
CA TYR A 45 -4.41 -1.27 -14.51
C TYR A 45 -4.63 -2.61 -15.22
N LYS A 46 -3.76 -2.88 -16.18
CA LYS A 46 -3.72 -4.17 -16.90
C LYS A 46 -2.46 -4.91 -16.48
N ALA A 47 -2.64 -6.00 -15.75
CA ALA A 47 -1.50 -6.85 -15.40
C ALA A 47 -0.94 -7.53 -16.67
N PRO A 48 0.39 -7.67 -16.79
CA PRO A 48 0.97 -8.56 -17.78
C PRO A 48 0.54 -10.01 -17.53
N ALA A 49 0.75 -10.89 -18.51
CA ALA A 49 0.55 -12.32 -18.29
C ALA A 49 1.50 -12.84 -17.19
N PRO A 50 1.06 -13.74 -16.29
CA PRO A 50 1.98 -14.40 -15.38
C PRO A 50 3.02 -15.19 -16.17
N GLU A 51 4.29 -15.11 -15.76
CA GLU A 51 5.38 -15.82 -16.43
C GLU A 51 5.09 -17.32 -16.51
N GLY A 52 5.27 -17.89 -17.71
CA GLY A 52 5.07 -19.31 -17.94
C GLY A 52 3.62 -19.78 -17.92
N GLU A 53 2.63 -18.88 -17.84
CA GLU A 53 1.21 -19.23 -17.86
C GLU A 53 0.48 -18.70 -19.08
N MET A 54 -0.57 -19.43 -19.48
CA MET A 54 -1.50 -18.92 -20.47
C MET A 54 -2.24 -17.70 -19.90
N PRO A 55 -2.48 -16.67 -20.72
CA PRO A 55 -3.29 -15.53 -20.32
C PRO A 55 -4.63 -15.99 -19.71
N GLY A 56 -5.01 -15.41 -18.57
CA GLY A 56 -6.29 -15.68 -17.90
C GLY A 56 -6.29 -16.80 -16.86
N VAL A 57 -5.24 -17.63 -16.76
CA VAL A 57 -5.17 -18.71 -15.75
C VAL A 57 -4.95 -18.17 -14.33
N GLY A 58 -4.26 -17.03 -14.19
CA GLY A 58 -3.93 -16.43 -12.89
C GLY A 58 -4.74 -15.19 -12.51
N GLU A 59 -5.60 -14.67 -13.39
CA GLU A 59 -6.27 -13.38 -13.15
C GLU A 59 -7.31 -13.41 -12.02
N THR A 60 -7.77 -14.60 -11.60
CA THR A 60 -8.83 -14.73 -10.59
C THR A 60 -8.84 -16.12 -9.97
N TYR A 61 -8.72 -16.24 -8.64
CA TYR A 61 -9.11 -17.46 -7.90
C TYR A 61 -10.56 -17.40 -7.40
N ASP A 62 -11.25 -16.31 -7.72
CA ASP A 62 -12.59 -16.07 -7.23
C ASP A 62 -13.62 -17.02 -7.88
N ALA A 63 -13.97 -18.07 -7.14
CA ALA A 63 -15.03 -19.00 -7.49
C ALA A 63 -16.40 -18.31 -7.68
N ARG A 64 -16.57 -17.07 -7.20
CA ARG A 64 -17.78 -16.28 -7.44
C ARG A 64 -17.94 -15.93 -8.91
N LYS A 65 -16.85 -15.68 -9.64
CA LYS A 65 -16.94 -15.42 -11.09
C LYS A 65 -17.48 -16.62 -11.85
N SER A 66 -17.00 -17.83 -11.54
CA SER A 66 -17.50 -19.05 -12.16
C SER A 66 -18.90 -19.42 -11.68
N GLY A 67 -19.23 -19.08 -10.43
CA GLY A 67 -20.56 -19.27 -9.83
C GLY A 67 -21.58 -18.17 -10.12
N ASN A 68 -21.23 -17.12 -10.88
CA ASN A 68 -22.05 -15.92 -11.09
C ASN A 68 -22.57 -15.29 -9.78
N LEU A 69 -21.73 -15.31 -8.74
CA LEU A 69 -22.01 -14.72 -7.45
C LEU A 69 -21.57 -13.24 -7.43
N PRO A 70 -22.13 -12.41 -6.53
CA PRO A 70 -21.78 -11.00 -6.44
C PRO A 70 -20.28 -10.76 -6.20
N LEU A 71 -19.77 -9.72 -6.86
CA LEU A 71 -18.41 -9.20 -6.69
C LEU A 71 -18.45 -7.79 -6.09
N PRO A 72 -17.37 -7.33 -5.44
CA PRO A 72 -17.22 -5.93 -5.10
C PRO A 72 -17.47 -5.03 -6.34
N PRO A 73 -18.14 -3.89 -6.18
CA PRO A 73 -18.73 -3.16 -7.32
C PRO A 73 -17.71 -2.48 -8.23
N THR A 74 -16.46 -2.32 -7.78
CA THR A 74 -15.36 -1.71 -8.55
C THR A 74 -14.07 -2.50 -8.37
N LEU A 75 -13.08 -2.28 -9.23
CA LEU A 75 -11.75 -2.89 -9.05
C LEU A 75 -11.04 -2.32 -7.82
N THR A 76 -11.31 -1.06 -7.48
CA THR A 76 -10.87 -0.43 -6.23
C THR A 76 -11.48 -1.13 -5.04
N ASP A 77 -12.81 -1.34 -5.00
CA ASP A 77 -13.46 -2.05 -3.92
C ASP A 77 -12.94 -3.50 -3.80
N THR A 78 -12.65 -4.14 -4.93
CA THR A 78 -12.03 -5.48 -4.98
C THR A 78 -10.62 -5.47 -4.36
N PHE A 79 -9.79 -4.48 -4.72
CA PHE A 79 -8.46 -4.29 -4.14
C PHE A 79 -8.52 -4.03 -2.64
N ILE A 80 -9.46 -3.20 -2.19
CA ILE A 80 -9.67 -2.88 -0.78
C ILE A 80 -10.10 -4.12 0.01
N ALA A 81 -11.01 -4.94 -0.53
CA ALA A 81 -11.40 -6.21 0.07
C ALA A 81 -10.22 -7.17 0.19
N ASP A 82 -9.41 -7.31 -0.86
CA ASP A 82 -8.21 -8.13 -0.85
C ASP A 82 -7.17 -7.68 0.19
N ILE A 83 -6.95 -6.37 0.35
CA ILE A 83 -6.06 -5.81 1.39
C ILE A 83 -6.62 -6.06 2.79
N TRP A 84 -7.93 -5.89 2.97
CA TRP A 84 -8.59 -6.21 4.24
C TRP A 84 -8.45 -7.69 4.62
N GLN A 85 -8.56 -8.59 3.65
CA GLN A 85 -8.31 -10.02 3.84
C GLN A 85 -6.87 -10.29 4.26
N ARG A 86 -5.87 -9.62 3.69
CA ARG A 86 -4.47 -9.76 4.16
C ARG A 86 -4.30 -9.34 5.62
N MET A 87 -4.93 -8.24 6.02
CA MET A 87 -4.91 -7.80 7.41
C MET A 87 -5.58 -8.80 8.37
N SER A 88 -6.74 -9.33 8.01
CA SER A 88 -7.51 -10.23 8.88
C SER A 88 -7.00 -11.68 8.87
N MET A 89 -6.56 -12.21 7.73
CA MET A 89 -6.20 -13.61 7.57
C MET A 89 -4.70 -13.87 7.72
N ASP A 90 -3.87 -13.07 7.05
CA ASP A 90 -2.42 -13.29 7.03
C ASP A 90 -1.73 -12.64 8.23
N LEU A 91 -2.09 -11.39 8.52
CA LEU A 91 -1.58 -10.67 9.70
C LEU A 91 -2.38 -11.00 10.98
N LYS A 92 -3.52 -11.69 10.85
CA LYS A 92 -4.39 -12.13 11.95
C LYS A 92 -4.86 -10.99 12.87
N LEU A 93 -4.97 -9.77 12.33
CA LEU A 93 -5.40 -8.61 13.09
C LEU A 93 -6.87 -8.78 13.50
N GLN A 94 -7.11 -8.83 14.80
CA GLN A 94 -8.45 -8.98 15.38
C GLN A 94 -9.04 -7.60 15.68
N GLY A 95 -10.36 -7.47 15.57
CA GLY A 95 -11.07 -6.23 15.94
C GLY A 95 -10.77 -5.03 15.05
N ILE A 96 -10.21 -5.23 13.86
CA ILE A 96 -10.05 -4.16 12.87
C ILE A 96 -11.42 -3.66 12.43
N THR A 97 -11.60 -2.34 12.45
CA THR A 97 -12.83 -1.68 11.99
C THR A 97 -12.42 -0.53 11.07
N LYS A 98 -13.37 -0.03 10.27
CA LYS A 98 -13.08 1.07 9.34
C LYS A 98 -12.51 2.33 10.02
N ASN A 99 -12.79 2.55 11.31
CA ASN A 99 -12.32 3.70 12.08
C ASN A 99 -10.98 3.44 12.81
N HIS A 100 -10.46 2.23 12.77
CA HIS A 100 -9.24 1.81 13.49
C HIS A 100 -8.23 1.11 12.57
N VAL A 101 -8.36 1.30 11.26
CA VAL A 101 -7.35 0.84 10.31
C VAL A 101 -6.16 1.82 10.35
N SER A 102 -4.94 1.30 10.47
CA SER A 102 -3.72 2.11 10.51
C SER A 102 -2.93 1.99 9.20
N GLU A 103 -2.16 3.02 8.89
CA GLU A 103 -1.24 2.98 7.73
C GLU A 103 -0.25 1.82 7.85
N ASP A 104 0.22 1.52 9.05
CA ASP A 104 1.16 0.42 9.30
C ASP A 104 0.55 -0.95 8.99
N ASN A 105 -0.69 -1.20 9.42
CA ASN A 105 -1.41 -2.43 9.11
C ASN A 105 -1.56 -2.61 7.59
N VAL A 106 -1.89 -1.53 6.88
CA VAL A 106 -2.02 -1.55 5.42
C VAL A 106 -0.66 -1.77 4.75
N LYS A 107 0.42 -1.14 5.23
CA LYS A 107 1.78 -1.38 4.71
C LYS A 107 2.19 -2.84 4.86
N GLN A 108 1.94 -3.44 6.02
CA GLN A 108 2.21 -4.87 6.24
C GLN A 108 1.38 -5.74 5.29
N ALA A 109 0.11 -5.39 5.06
CA ALA A 109 -0.74 -6.11 4.09
C ALA A 109 -0.25 -5.96 2.64
N LEU A 110 0.25 -4.79 2.25
CA LEU A 110 0.88 -4.59 0.94
C LEU A 110 2.17 -5.42 0.81
N ASN A 111 2.96 -5.54 1.88
CA ASN A 111 4.19 -6.33 1.88
C ASN A 111 3.94 -7.82 1.65
N VAL A 112 2.78 -8.36 2.07
CA VAL A 112 2.38 -9.73 1.72
C VAL A 112 2.43 -9.94 0.20
N TYR A 113 1.94 -8.98 -0.58
CA TYR A 113 1.97 -9.04 -2.05
C TYR A 113 3.36 -8.86 -2.64
N VAL A 114 4.27 -8.16 -1.95
CA VAL A 114 5.66 -7.98 -2.37
C VAL A 114 6.47 -9.26 -2.15
N GLU A 115 6.35 -9.83 -0.96
CA GLU A 115 7.24 -10.90 -0.47
C GLU A 115 6.80 -12.30 -0.91
N ARG A 116 5.49 -12.55 -1.02
CA ARG A 116 4.98 -13.89 -1.35
C ARG A 116 4.76 -14.08 -2.85
N GLY A 117 4.76 -15.36 -3.24
CA GLY A 117 4.28 -15.78 -4.55
C GLY A 117 2.78 -15.55 -4.65
N TRP A 118 2.31 -14.98 -5.76
CA TRP A 118 0.89 -14.65 -5.95
C TRP A 118 -0.04 -15.86 -5.85
N LYS A 119 0.47 -17.07 -6.15
CA LYS A 119 -0.26 -18.34 -6.03
C LYS A 119 -0.57 -18.72 -4.59
N ASP A 120 0.25 -18.23 -3.65
CA ASP A 120 0.08 -18.51 -2.23
C ASP A 120 -0.82 -17.47 -1.56
N ILE A 121 -1.28 -16.46 -2.30
CA ILE A 121 -2.10 -15.37 -1.79
C ILE A 121 -3.56 -15.65 -2.19
N ALA A 122 -4.43 -15.88 -1.20
CA ALA A 122 -5.86 -16.06 -1.44
C ALA A 122 -6.52 -14.74 -1.87
N GLY A 123 -7.75 -14.76 -2.37
CA GLY A 123 -8.53 -13.56 -2.64
C GLY A 123 -8.93 -13.41 -4.10
N TYR A 124 -9.41 -12.22 -4.44
CA TYR A 124 -10.09 -11.93 -5.68
C TYR A 124 -9.16 -11.96 -6.89
N ARG A 125 -8.07 -11.18 -6.84
CA ARG A 125 -7.17 -11.00 -8.00
C ARG A 125 -5.70 -10.99 -7.57
N PRO A 126 -5.20 -12.05 -6.93
CA PRO A 126 -3.87 -12.02 -6.33
C PRO A 126 -2.75 -11.79 -7.34
N TRP A 127 -2.84 -12.32 -8.57
CA TRP A 127 -1.87 -11.98 -9.61
C TRP A 127 -1.88 -10.50 -9.94
N THR A 128 -3.06 -9.95 -10.28
CA THR A 128 -3.18 -8.54 -10.67
C THR A 128 -2.70 -7.62 -9.56
N HIS A 129 -3.09 -7.89 -8.31
CA HIS A 129 -2.71 -7.06 -7.17
C HIS A 129 -1.23 -7.21 -6.81
N SER A 130 -0.65 -8.43 -6.86
CA SER A 130 0.80 -8.62 -6.76
C SER A 130 1.55 -7.84 -7.84
N SER A 131 1.13 -7.94 -9.09
CA SER A 131 1.77 -7.25 -10.21
C SER A 131 1.68 -5.73 -10.05
N PHE A 132 0.50 -5.22 -9.69
CA PHE A 132 0.28 -3.80 -9.44
C PHE A 132 1.22 -3.29 -8.34
N ILE A 133 1.20 -3.91 -7.17
CA ILE A 133 2.00 -3.48 -6.01
C ILE A 133 3.51 -3.57 -6.27
N LYS A 134 3.97 -4.62 -6.98
CA LYS A 134 5.38 -4.78 -7.35
C LYS A 134 5.83 -3.79 -8.43
N SER A 135 4.92 -3.28 -9.26
CA SER A 135 5.23 -2.25 -10.26
C SER A 135 5.46 -0.86 -9.65
N LEU A 136 5.01 -0.63 -8.42
CA LEU A 136 5.14 0.65 -7.73
C LEU A 136 6.54 0.83 -7.11
N SER A 137 6.99 2.07 -7.01
CA SER A 137 8.16 2.41 -6.19
C SER A 137 7.85 2.24 -4.69
N PRO A 138 8.87 2.14 -3.81
CA PRO A 138 8.63 2.15 -2.37
C PRO A 138 7.81 3.36 -1.88
N GLN A 139 8.11 4.56 -2.40
CA GLN A 139 7.42 5.80 -2.06
C GLN A 139 5.96 5.81 -2.54
N ASP A 140 5.71 5.24 -3.72
CA ASP A 140 4.36 5.06 -4.25
C ASP A 140 3.56 4.07 -3.40
N ARG A 141 4.19 3.01 -2.88
CA ARG A 141 3.54 2.09 -1.93
C ARG A 141 3.19 2.76 -0.60
N GLU A 142 4.04 3.66 -0.08
CA GLU A 142 3.69 4.45 1.10
C GLU A 142 2.50 5.36 0.85
N THR A 143 2.46 6.00 -0.32
CA THR A 143 1.33 6.84 -0.74
C THR A 143 0.06 6.01 -0.90
N LEU A 144 0.15 4.85 -1.55
CA LEU A 144 -0.96 3.90 -1.70
C LEU A 144 -1.52 3.46 -0.33
N ALA A 145 -0.66 3.18 0.65
CA ALA A 145 -1.11 2.79 1.98
C ALA A 145 -1.98 3.87 2.63
N LYS A 146 -1.59 5.14 2.52
CA LYS A 146 -2.37 6.30 3.02
C LYS A 146 -3.70 6.44 2.29
N GLU A 147 -3.69 6.28 0.97
CA GLU A 147 -4.92 6.34 0.18
C GLU A 147 -5.89 5.22 0.53
N VAL A 148 -5.39 4.01 0.78
CA VAL A 148 -6.19 2.85 1.21
C VAL A 148 -6.82 3.08 2.60
N VAL A 149 -6.05 3.57 3.59
CA VAL A 149 -6.60 3.94 4.91
C VAL A 149 -7.74 4.93 4.75
N LYS A 150 -7.49 6.03 4.04
CA LYS A 150 -8.50 7.08 3.80
C LYS A 150 -9.74 6.53 3.09
N TYR A 151 -9.54 5.64 2.12
CA TYR A 151 -10.64 4.99 1.40
C TYR A 151 -11.49 4.15 2.34
N ILE A 152 -10.87 3.31 3.17
CA ILE A 152 -11.56 2.43 4.13
C ILE A 152 -12.31 3.27 5.19
N GLU A 153 -11.69 4.31 5.74
CA GLU A 153 -12.34 5.21 6.72
C GLU A 153 -13.59 5.86 6.14
N THR A 154 -13.51 6.30 4.88
CA THR A 154 -14.59 7.02 4.20
C THR A 154 -15.71 6.09 3.73
N ASN A 155 -15.36 4.99 3.07
CA ASN A 155 -16.29 4.15 2.32
C ASN A 155 -16.59 2.81 2.99
N GLY A 156 -15.79 2.42 3.98
CA GLY A 156 -15.75 1.04 4.48
C GLY A 156 -15.12 0.06 3.48
N VAL A 157 -15.21 -1.22 3.81
CA VAL A 157 -14.85 -2.33 2.91
C VAL A 157 -16.13 -2.91 2.34
N LYS A 158 -16.27 -2.88 1.01
CA LYS A 158 -17.42 -3.44 0.30
C LYS A 158 -17.11 -4.85 -0.18
N ASP A 159 -16.91 -5.74 0.78
CA ASP A 159 -16.89 -7.18 0.49
C ASP A 159 -18.35 -7.66 0.43
N VAL A 160 -18.68 -8.44 -0.59
CA VAL A 160 -20.02 -9.03 -0.70
C VAL A 160 -19.98 -10.35 0.06
N GLU A 161 -20.82 -10.52 1.06
CA GLU A 161 -20.93 -11.77 1.84
C GLU A 161 -21.57 -12.90 1.01
#